data_AF-A0A820J925-F1
#
_entry.id   AF-A0A820J925-F1
#
_cell.length_a   1.000
_cell.length_b   1.000
_cell.length_c   1.000
_cell.angle_alpha   90.00
_cell.angle_beta   90.00
_cell.angle_gamma   90.00
#
_symmetry.space_group_name_H-M   'P 1'
#
loop_
_entity.id
_entity.type
_entity.pdbx_description
1 polymer ?
#
loop_
_entity_poly.entity_id
_entity_poly.type
_entity_poly.pdbx_seq_one_letter_code
_entity_poly.pdbx_strand_id
1 'polypeptide(L)'
;EYLLKSHHAFTDNRYGGLTFGEQIEDDYQNRSHALVWFNNKGYHALPSYLNVMNNLILRSKIADPKTAAKFGISTYSHPFTLNSDLLSQQSLEQRISDFGVAITILCAYSFVPAAVILYLVREYVTQEKRLIFICGVKPLVYWLSTFIWDLVYYMILISLTIALIKIFNISAFNSRVMTTRAIFCLLFLYGWSSIPLVYCIVRLFKDTGTAFMASFCIWMFSGILTC
;
A
#
# COMPACT_ATOMS: atom_id res chain seq x y z
N GLU A 1 -31.52 -42.00 6.19
CA GLU A 1 -30.06 -42.23 6.33
C GLU A 1 -29.17 -41.09 5.85
N TYR A 2 -29.42 -40.44 4.70
CA TYR A 2 -28.55 -39.38 4.16
C TYR A 2 -28.27 -38.23 5.14
N LEU A 3 -29.30 -37.71 5.81
CA LEU A 3 -29.19 -36.59 6.77
C LEU A 3 -28.34 -36.90 8.01
N LEU A 4 -28.36 -38.15 8.50
CA LEU A 4 -27.57 -38.58 9.65
C LEU A 4 -26.11 -38.82 9.24
N LYS A 5 -25.88 -39.39 8.05
CA LYS A 5 -24.54 -39.65 7.51
C LYS A 5 -23.79 -38.36 7.14
N SER A 6 -24.51 -37.33 6.72
CA SER A 6 -23.93 -36.04 6.37
C SER A 6 -23.80 -35.08 7.56
N HIS A 7 -24.34 -35.42 8.74
CA HIS A 7 -24.41 -34.52 9.89
C HIS A 7 -23.04 -33.94 10.28
N HIS A 8 -22.05 -34.80 10.49
CA HIS A 8 -20.70 -34.40 10.88
C HIS A 8 -19.97 -33.57 9.80
N ALA A 9 -20.26 -33.79 8.52
CA ALA A 9 -19.63 -33.07 7.41
C ALA A 9 -20.17 -31.64 7.23
N PHE A 10 -21.39 -31.37 7.71
CA PHE A 10 -22.05 -30.07 7.57
C PHE A 10 -22.07 -29.23 8.84
N THR A 11 -21.60 -29.75 9.99
CA THR A 11 -21.55 -28.99 11.26
C THR A 11 -20.70 -27.73 11.16
N ASP A 12 -19.52 -27.81 10.54
CA ASP A 12 -18.59 -26.68 10.44
C ASP A 12 -18.99 -25.64 9.37
N ASN A 13 -19.74 -26.08 8.35
CA ASN A 13 -20.15 -25.24 7.21
C ASN A 13 -21.59 -24.70 7.34
N ARG A 14 -22.23 -24.91 8.48
CA ARG A 14 -23.60 -24.45 8.73
C ARG A 14 -23.57 -23.04 9.31
N TYR A 15 -23.98 -22.08 8.48
CA TYR A 15 -24.02 -20.65 8.85
C TYR A 15 -25.38 -20.20 9.43
N GLY A 16 -26.31 -21.13 9.69
CA GLY A 16 -27.63 -20.82 10.21
C GLY A 16 -28.61 -22.00 10.16
N GLY A 17 -29.86 -21.73 10.52
CA GLY A 17 -30.95 -22.71 10.59
C GLY A 17 -32.30 -22.05 10.84
N LEU A 18 -33.37 -22.81 10.72
CA LEU A 18 -34.75 -22.33 10.89
C LEU A 18 -35.46 -23.23 11.88
N THR A 19 -36.14 -22.63 12.85
CA THR A 19 -37.00 -23.34 13.82
C THR A 19 -38.43 -22.83 13.67
N PHE A 20 -39.40 -23.75 13.64
CA PHE A 20 -40.83 -23.44 13.57
C PHE A 20 -41.53 -23.98 14.80
N GLY A 21 -42.44 -23.19 15.39
CA GLY A 21 -43.37 -23.69 16.42
C GLY A 21 -42.85 -23.64 17.85
N GLU A 22 -41.85 -22.81 18.15
CA GLU A 22 -41.42 -22.58 19.53
C GLU A 22 -42.35 -21.54 20.18
N GLN A 23 -43.11 -21.96 21.21
CA GLN A 23 -43.90 -21.05 22.06
C GLN A 23 -42.93 -20.35 23.02
N ILE A 24 -42.66 -19.07 22.76
CA ILE A 24 -41.80 -18.24 23.60
C ILE A 24 -42.72 -17.56 24.62
N GLU A 25 -42.79 -18.12 25.83
CA GLU A 25 -43.64 -17.68 26.95
C GLU A 25 -45.13 -17.54 26.60
N ASP A 26 -46.02 -17.60 27.59
CA ASP A 26 -47.46 -17.51 27.41
C ASP A 26 -47.91 -16.06 27.17
N ASP A 27 -47.49 -15.49 26.04
CA ASP A 27 -48.16 -14.32 25.49
C ASP A 27 -49.51 -14.75 24.88
N TYR A 28 -50.57 -14.02 25.24
CA TYR A 28 -51.99 -14.36 25.06
C TYR A 28 -52.47 -14.46 23.59
N GLN A 29 -51.57 -14.44 22.62
CA GLN A 29 -51.89 -14.59 21.21
C GLN A 29 -51.27 -15.87 20.67
N ASN A 30 -52.12 -16.80 20.24
CA ASN A 30 -51.79 -18.08 19.61
C ASN A 30 -51.11 -17.86 18.23
N ARG A 31 -49.94 -17.22 18.22
CA ARG A 31 -49.17 -16.85 17.04
C ARG A 31 -48.10 -17.92 16.82
N SER A 32 -48.09 -18.49 15.62
CA SER A 32 -47.01 -19.39 15.21
C SER A 32 -45.76 -18.56 14.94
N HIS A 33 -44.75 -18.65 15.81
CA HIS A 33 -43.47 -17.97 15.62
C HIS A 33 -42.52 -18.80 14.75
N ALA A 34 -41.79 -18.10 13.87
CA ALA A 34 -40.75 -18.68 13.03
C ALA A 34 -39.44 -17.97 13.35
N LEU A 35 -38.43 -18.73 13.77
CA LEU A 35 -37.16 -18.19 14.25
C LEU A 35 -36.02 -18.55 13.30
N VAL A 36 -35.19 -17.55 13.00
CA VAL A 36 -34.04 -17.68 12.10
C VAL A 36 -32.76 -17.62 12.92
N TRP A 37 -32.04 -18.74 12.97
CA TRP A 37 -30.70 -18.80 13.54
C TRP A 37 -29.68 -18.46 12.45
N PHE A 38 -28.75 -17.57 12.74
CA PHE A 38 -27.67 -17.21 11.83
C PHE A 38 -26.34 -17.16 12.59
N ASN A 39 -25.25 -17.42 11.88
CA ASN A 39 -23.89 -17.35 12.41
C ASN A 39 -23.21 -16.08 11.89
N ASN A 40 -22.72 -15.24 12.80
CA ASN A 40 -22.07 -13.98 12.44
C ASN A 40 -20.68 -14.16 11.80
N LYS A 41 -20.17 -15.40 11.71
CA LYS A 41 -18.94 -15.72 10.95
C LYS A 41 -19.10 -15.49 9.44
N GLY A 42 -20.32 -15.55 8.90
CA GLY A 42 -20.59 -15.28 7.50
C GLY A 42 -21.15 -13.87 7.30
N TYR A 43 -20.44 -13.01 6.56
CA TYR A 43 -20.87 -11.62 6.29
C TYR A 43 -22.29 -11.50 5.69
N HIS A 44 -22.70 -12.49 4.90
CA HIS A 44 -24.03 -12.53 4.26
C HIS A 44 -24.97 -13.55 4.89
N ALA A 45 -24.61 -14.16 6.02
CA ALA A 45 -25.41 -15.22 6.64
C ALA A 45 -26.81 -14.69 7.02
N LEU A 46 -26.87 -13.61 7.80
CA LEU A 46 -28.13 -13.00 8.26
C LEU A 46 -29.12 -12.70 7.11
N PRO A 47 -28.78 -11.88 6.09
CA PRO A 47 -29.73 -11.57 5.02
C PRO A 47 -30.09 -12.80 4.17
N SER A 48 -29.18 -13.77 4.03
CA SER A 48 -29.45 -14.99 3.26
C SER A 48 -30.49 -15.88 3.96
N TYR A 49 -30.32 -16.16 5.25
CA TYR A 49 -31.27 -17.00 6.00
C TYR A 49 -32.62 -16.32 6.18
N LEU A 50 -32.65 -14.99 6.28
CA LEU A 50 -33.89 -14.22 6.30
C LEU A 50 -34.62 -14.30 4.95
N ASN A 51 -33.91 -14.22 3.82
CA ASN A 51 -34.51 -14.42 2.50
C ASN A 51 -35.04 -15.86 2.32
N VAL A 52 -34.33 -16.86 2.82
CA VAL A 52 -34.82 -18.26 2.82
C VAL A 52 -36.12 -18.38 3.61
N MET A 53 -36.19 -17.78 4.82
CA MET A 53 -37.41 -17.81 5.64
C MET A 53 -38.59 -17.15 4.92
N ASN A 54 -38.39 -15.97 4.33
CA ASN A 54 -39.44 -15.26 3.59
C ASN A 54 -39.93 -16.06 2.37
N ASN A 55 -39.01 -16.73 1.66
CA ASN A 55 -39.36 -17.62 0.56
C ASN A 55 -40.18 -18.83 1.02
N LEU A 56 -39.86 -19.40 2.18
CA LEU A 56 -40.64 -20.51 2.75
C LEU A 56 -42.05 -20.09 3.13
N ILE A 57 -42.19 -18.93 3.79
CA ILE A 57 -43.51 -18.36 4.12
C ILE A 57 -44.31 -18.10 2.85
N LEU A 58 -43.71 -17.47 1.83
CA LEU A 58 -44.37 -17.22 0.55
C LEU A 58 -44.89 -18.51 -0.09
N ARG A 59 -44.02 -19.53 -0.17
CA ARG A 59 -44.37 -20.84 -0.77
C ARG A 59 -45.43 -21.58 0.03
N SER A 60 -45.46 -21.42 1.36
CA SER A 60 -46.48 -22.04 2.23
C SER A 60 -47.90 -21.51 2.01
N LYS A 61 -48.04 -20.28 1.49
CA LYS A 61 -49.34 -19.61 1.29
C LYS A 61 -49.94 -19.86 -0.10
N ILE A 62 -49.21 -20.51 -0.99
CA ILE A 62 -49.65 -20.81 -2.37
C ILE A 62 -50.32 -22.19 -2.37
N ALA A 63 -51.56 -22.26 -2.87
CA ALA A 63 -52.37 -23.49 -2.84
C ALA A 63 -51.84 -24.62 -3.74
N ASP A 64 -51.20 -24.29 -4.88
CA ASP A 64 -50.64 -25.28 -5.80
C ASP A 64 -49.11 -25.41 -5.65
N PRO A 65 -48.60 -26.56 -5.18
CA PRO A 65 -47.17 -26.78 -4.95
C PRO A 65 -46.33 -26.73 -6.23
N LYS A 66 -46.90 -27.09 -7.39
CA LYS A 66 -46.18 -27.03 -8.68
C LYS A 66 -45.95 -25.59 -9.14
N THR A 67 -46.88 -24.71 -8.78
CA THR A 67 -46.79 -23.28 -9.07
C THR A 67 -45.96 -22.55 -8.00
N ALA A 68 -46.00 -22.98 -6.73
CA ALA A 68 -45.19 -22.43 -5.64
C ALA A 68 -43.68 -22.45 -5.91
N ALA A 69 -43.17 -23.49 -6.60
CA ALA A 69 -41.76 -23.59 -6.98
C ALA A 69 -41.30 -22.51 -7.96
N LYS A 70 -42.22 -21.90 -8.73
CA LYS A 70 -41.93 -20.85 -9.72
C LYS A 70 -41.80 -19.47 -9.08
N PHE A 71 -42.31 -19.28 -7.87
CA PHE A 71 -42.24 -18.01 -7.15
C PHE A 71 -41.06 -18.01 -6.17
N GLY A 72 -40.32 -16.90 -6.16
CA GLY A 72 -39.18 -16.70 -5.28
C GLY A 72 -38.80 -15.23 -5.18
N ILE A 73 -38.33 -14.84 -4.00
CA ILE A 73 -37.78 -13.54 -3.66
C ILE A 73 -36.25 -13.69 -3.65
N SER A 74 -35.56 -12.81 -4.37
CA SER A 74 -34.09 -12.73 -4.36
C SER A 74 -33.65 -11.45 -3.66
N THR A 75 -32.80 -11.59 -2.65
CA THR A 75 -32.16 -10.44 -1.99
C THR A 75 -30.77 -10.25 -2.56
N TYR A 76 -30.44 -9.02 -2.97
CA TYR A 76 -29.10 -8.63 -3.39
C TYR A 76 -28.60 -7.51 -2.48
N SER A 77 -27.34 -7.58 -2.06
CA SER A 77 -26.70 -6.46 -1.40
C SER A 77 -26.16 -5.52 -2.47
N HIS A 78 -26.67 -4.30 -2.52
CA HIS A 78 -26.09 -3.25 -3.33
C HIS A 78 -25.47 -2.21 -2.39
N PRO A 79 -24.13 -2.23 -2.22
CA PRO A 79 -23.46 -1.26 -1.36
C PRO A 79 -23.78 0.15 -1.85
N PHE A 80 -24.16 1.02 -0.92
CA PHE A 80 -24.41 2.42 -1.22
C PHE A 80 -23.08 3.08 -1.66
N THR A 81 -23.10 3.82 -2.77
CA THR A 81 -21.94 4.62 -3.19
C THR A 81 -21.71 5.74 -2.18
N LEU A 82 -20.68 5.60 -1.37
CA LEU A 82 -20.41 6.49 -0.23
C LEU A 82 -20.05 7.91 -0.68
N ASN A 83 -20.53 8.92 0.06
CA ASN A 83 -20.05 10.30 -0.04
C ASN A 83 -18.56 10.38 0.36
N SER A 84 -17.88 11.43 -0.12
CA SER A 84 -16.43 11.72 0.01
C SER A 84 -15.83 11.49 1.40
N ASP A 85 -16.63 11.60 2.47
CA ASP A 85 -16.16 11.50 3.84
C ASP A 85 -15.94 10.06 4.33
N LEU A 86 -16.56 9.05 3.71
CA LEU A 86 -16.31 7.63 4.05
C LEU A 86 -15.31 6.96 3.10
N LEU A 87 -15.07 7.55 1.92
CA LEU A 87 -13.82 7.37 1.17
C LEU A 87 -12.60 7.72 2.03
N SER A 88 -12.75 8.54 3.07
CA SER A 88 -11.64 8.90 3.95
C SER A 88 -11.00 7.68 4.61
N GLN A 89 -11.75 6.68 5.11
CA GLN A 89 -11.19 5.52 5.80
C GLN A 89 -10.43 4.57 4.85
N GLN A 90 -11.02 4.21 3.72
CA GLN A 90 -10.30 3.43 2.69
C GLN A 90 -9.13 4.23 2.10
N SER A 91 -9.28 5.55 1.96
CA SER A 91 -8.16 6.41 1.59
C SER A 91 -7.13 6.52 2.70
N LEU A 92 -7.46 6.29 3.97
CA LEU A 92 -6.52 6.38 5.09
C LEU A 92 -5.57 5.20 5.05
N GLU A 93 -6.09 3.98 4.87
CA GLU A 93 -5.25 2.79 4.66
C GLU A 93 -4.34 2.94 3.44
N GLN A 94 -4.88 3.46 2.34
CA GLN A 94 -4.10 3.73 1.14
C GLN A 94 -3.05 4.83 1.36
N ARG A 95 -3.39 5.91 2.09
CA ARG A 95 -2.47 6.99 2.45
C ARG A 95 -1.34 6.51 3.36
N ILE A 96 -1.61 5.62 4.31
CA ILE A 96 -0.58 5.02 5.16
C ILE A 96 0.40 4.21 4.31
N SER A 97 -0.12 3.40 3.38
CA SER A 97 0.70 2.65 2.44
C SER A 97 1.57 3.59 1.59
N ASP A 98 0.96 4.64 1.01
CA ASP A 98 1.66 5.62 0.18
C ASP A 98 2.73 6.38 0.98
N PHE A 99 2.46 6.73 2.24
CA PHE A 99 3.42 7.38 3.14
C PHE A 99 4.61 6.47 3.48
N GLY A 100 4.36 5.18 3.71
CA GLY A 100 5.43 4.20 3.95
C GLY A 100 6.36 4.07 2.74
N VAL A 101 5.81 4.10 1.53
CA VAL A 101 6.63 4.10 0.30
C VAL A 101 7.42 5.41 0.18
N ALA A 102 6.80 6.56 0.46
CA ALA A 102 7.47 7.86 0.41
C ALA A 102 8.67 7.94 1.35
N ILE A 103 8.53 7.49 2.61
CA ILE A 103 9.66 7.42 3.57
C ILE A 103 10.77 6.52 3.04
N THR A 104 10.42 5.36 2.48
CA THR A 104 11.41 4.42 1.94
C THR A 104 12.22 5.05 0.82
N ILE A 105 11.56 5.75 -0.10
CA ILE A 105 12.21 6.51 -1.17
C ILE A 105 13.08 7.62 -0.57
N LEU A 106 12.58 8.37 0.42
CA LEU A 106 13.34 9.43 1.09
C LEU A 106 14.64 8.91 1.73
N CYS A 107 14.57 7.80 2.45
CA CYS A 107 15.74 7.16 3.06
C CYS A 107 16.76 6.74 1.99
N ALA A 108 16.29 6.13 0.89
CA ALA A 108 17.16 5.75 -0.22
C ALA A 108 17.84 6.99 -0.84
N TYR A 109 17.09 8.05 -1.15
CA TYR A 109 17.65 9.26 -1.75
C TYR A 109 18.52 10.09 -0.81
N SER A 110 18.36 9.97 0.51
CA SER A 110 19.23 10.60 1.51
C SER A 110 20.57 9.87 1.64
N PHE A 111 20.57 8.55 1.45
CA PHE A 111 21.78 7.71 1.52
C PHE A 111 22.76 7.98 0.38
N VAL A 112 22.25 8.24 -0.83
CA VAL A 112 23.05 8.40 -2.05
C VAL A 112 24.07 9.55 -1.97
N PRO A 113 23.68 10.81 -1.71
CA PRO A 113 24.64 11.91 -1.60
C PRO A 113 25.56 11.72 -0.39
N ALA A 114 25.08 11.11 0.70
CA ALA A 114 25.92 10.79 1.85
C ALA A 114 27.03 9.78 1.48
N ALA A 115 26.73 8.77 0.66
CA ALA A 115 27.71 7.81 0.18
C ALA A 115 28.77 8.45 -0.75
N VAL A 116 28.37 9.41 -1.59
CA VAL A 116 29.30 10.21 -2.41
C VAL A 116 30.23 11.04 -1.51
N ILE A 117 29.70 11.69 -0.47
CA ILE A 117 30.51 12.43 0.52
C ILE A 117 31.55 11.52 1.18
N LEU A 118 31.17 10.30 1.56
CA LEU A 118 32.09 9.33 2.17
C LEU A 118 33.32 9.11 1.28
N TYR A 119 33.11 8.86 -0.01
CA TYR A 119 34.20 8.68 -0.97
C TYR A 119 35.05 9.94 -1.13
N LEU A 120 34.42 11.10 -1.30
CA LEU A 120 35.10 12.39 -1.45
C LEU A 120 35.94 12.79 -0.23
N VAL A 121 35.42 12.59 0.99
CA VAL A 121 36.16 12.91 2.23
C VAL A 121 37.34 11.97 2.39
N ARG A 122 37.15 10.68 2.09
CA ARG A 122 38.26 9.71 2.11
C ARG A 122 39.37 10.14 1.16
N GLU A 123 39.03 10.53 -0.06
CA GLU A 123 39.97 11.00 -1.07
C GLU A 123 40.70 12.29 -0.63
N TYR A 124 40.00 13.18 0.08
CA TYR A 124 40.59 14.38 0.67
C TYR A 124 41.57 14.07 1.81
N VAL A 125 41.21 13.17 2.73
CA VAL A 125 42.06 12.79 3.88
C VAL A 125 43.30 12.03 3.44
N THR A 126 43.16 11.11 2.49
CA THR A 126 44.25 10.31 1.92
C THR A 126 45.13 11.09 0.94
N GLN A 127 44.70 12.29 0.53
CA GLN A 127 45.39 13.15 -0.43
C GLN A 127 45.61 12.47 -1.81
N GLU A 128 44.75 11.52 -2.18
CA GLU A 128 44.82 10.79 -3.45
C GLU A 128 44.75 11.74 -4.66
N LYS A 129 43.97 12.82 -4.56
CA LYS A 129 43.92 13.88 -5.60
C LYS A 129 45.30 14.46 -5.93
N ARG A 130 46.15 14.64 -4.91
CA ARG A 130 47.49 15.20 -5.09
C ARG A 130 48.38 14.24 -5.87
N LEU A 131 48.26 12.93 -5.61
CA LEU A 131 49.00 11.90 -6.34
C LEU A 131 48.57 11.89 -7.82
N ILE A 132 47.27 11.96 -8.10
CA ILE A 132 46.72 12.00 -9.46
C ILE A 132 47.21 13.24 -10.22
N PHE A 133 47.36 14.39 -9.56
CA PHE A 133 47.93 15.59 -10.19
C PHE A 133 49.43 15.49 -10.46
N ILE A 134 50.19 14.80 -9.60
CA ILE A 134 51.61 14.53 -9.86
C ILE A 134 51.78 13.64 -11.10
N CYS A 135 50.82 12.76 -11.38
CA CYS A 135 50.79 11.94 -12.60
C CYS A 135 50.45 12.73 -13.89
N GLY A 136 50.24 14.05 -13.82
CA GLY A 136 50.07 14.91 -15.00
C GLY A 136 48.63 15.03 -15.51
N VAL A 137 47.63 14.57 -14.76
CA VAL A 137 46.22 14.72 -15.12
C VAL A 137 45.77 16.17 -14.93
N LYS A 138 45.12 16.76 -15.94
CA LYS A 138 44.56 18.12 -15.84
C LYS A 138 43.37 18.15 -14.87
N PRO A 139 43.24 19.18 -14.01
CA PRO A 139 42.12 19.31 -13.07
C PRO A 139 40.74 19.21 -13.71
N LEU A 140 40.54 19.83 -14.88
CA LEU A 140 39.24 19.80 -15.56
C LEU A 140 38.79 18.39 -15.95
N VAL A 141 39.73 17.54 -16.41
CA VAL A 141 39.41 16.17 -16.83
C VAL A 141 39.00 15.32 -15.63
N TYR A 142 39.69 15.50 -14.50
CA TYR A 142 39.35 14.85 -13.25
C TYR A 142 37.93 15.22 -12.78
N TRP A 143 37.61 16.52 -12.71
CA TRP A 143 36.28 16.97 -12.26
C TRP A 143 35.15 16.51 -13.17
N LEU A 144 35.34 16.57 -14.49
CA LEU A 144 34.35 16.07 -15.45
C LEU A 144 34.16 14.56 -15.33
N SER A 145 35.25 13.80 -15.20
CA SER A 145 35.18 12.35 -15.05
C SER A 145 34.42 11.94 -13.79
N THR A 146 34.73 12.57 -12.64
CA THR A 146 34.04 12.27 -11.38
C THR A 146 32.56 12.67 -11.44
N PHE A 147 32.25 13.83 -12.03
CA PHE A 147 30.86 14.26 -12.19
C PHE A 147 30.04 13.31 -13.09
N ILE A 148 30.61 12.85 -14.21
CA ILE A 148 29.96 11.88 -15.10
C ILE A 148 29.74 10.56 -14.37
N TRP A 149 30.73 10.10 -13.60
CA TRP A 149 30.64 8.87 -12.82
C TRP A 149 29.54 8.92 -11.77
N ASP A 150 29.46 10.02 -11.01
CA ASP A 150 28.40 10.26 -10.04
C ASP A 150 27.02 10.31 -10.71
N LEU A 151 26.92 10.94 -11.89
CA LEU A 151 25.68 11.01 -12.66
C LEU A 151 25.24 9.62 -13.15
N VAL A 152 26.15 8.76 -13.60
CA VAL A 152 25.83 7.38 -14.01
C VAL A 152 25.28 6.57 -12.83
N TYR A 153 25.91 6.64 -11.65
CA TYR A 153 25.38 6.00 -10.45
C TYR A 153 24.00 6.52 -10.07
N TYR A 154 23.81 7.83 -10.17
CA TYR A 154 22.53 8.47 -9.90
C TYR A 154 21.42 8.03 -10.87
N MET A 155 21.75 7.84 -12.15
CA MET A 155 20.82 7.34 -13.15
C MET A 155 20.34 5.91 -12.86
N ILE A 156 21.22 5.04 -12.35
CA ILE A 156 20.85 3.69 -11.89
C ILE A 156 19.81 3.79 -10.77
N LEU A 157 20.00 4.70 -9.82
CA LEU A 157 19.06 4.89 -8.71
C LEU A 157 17.70 5.40 -9.18
N ILE A 158 17.65 6.40 -10.06
CA ILE A 158 16.38 6.86 -10.66
C ILE A 158 15.65 5.71 -11.36
N SER A 159 16.39 4.87 -12.11
CA SER A 159 15.80 3.73 -12.81
C SER A 159 15.19 2.71 -11.84
N LEU A 160 15.87 2.44 -10.72
CA LEU A 160 15.38 1.56 -9.65
C LEU A 160 14.10 2.13 -9.02
N THR A 161 14.07 3.42 -8.71
CA THR A 161 12.89 4.07 -8.13
C THR A 161 11.68 4.00 -9.06
N ILE A 162 11.88 4.23 -10.37
CA ILE A 162 10.79 4.10 -11.35
C ILE A 162 10.31 2.65 -11.46
N ALA A 163 11.23 1.68 -11.41
CA ALA A 163 10.87 0.26 -11.39
C ALA A 163 10.02 -0.09 -10.16
N LEU A 164 10.42 0.36 -8.96
CA LEU A 164 9.66 0.15 -7.73
C LEU A 164 8.25 0.77 -7.80
N ILE A 165 8.13 2.01 -8.27
CA ILE A 165 6.83 2.68 -8.44
C ILE A 165 5.91 1.86 -9.37
N LYS A 166 6.46 1.28 -10.44
CA LYS A 166 5.70 0.41 -11.35
C LYS A 166 5.31 -0.92 -10.72
N ILE A 167 6.21 -1.56 -9.97
CA ILE A 167 5.95 -2.84 -9.28
C ILE A 167 4.85 -2.69 -8.23
N PHE A 168 4.91 -1.64 -7.42
CA PHE A 168 3.94 -1.37 -6.36
C PHE A 168 2.62 -0.76 -6.85
N ASN A 169 2.52 -0.44 -8.15
CA ASN A 169 1.32 0.05 -8.83
C ASN A 169 0.58 1.17 -8.07
N ILE A 170 1.35 2.14 -7.57
CA ILE A 170 0.80 3.24 -6.78
C ILE A 170 -0.06 4.11 -7.71
N SER A 171 -1.38 4.08 -7.49
CA SER A 171 -2.36 4.67 -8.40
C SER A 171 -2.13 6.16 -8.68
N ALA A 172 -1.60 6.90 -7.70
CA ALA A 172 -1.26 8.31 -7.82
C ALA A 172 -0.13 8.58 -8.85
N PHE A 173 0.80 7.62 -9.02
CA PHE A 173 1.98 7.77 -9.86
C PHE A 173 1.87 7.05 -11.22
N ASN A 174 1.01 6.03 -11.32
CA ASN A 174 0.83 5.24 -12.54
C ASN A 174 -0.29 5.75 -13.47
N SER A 175 -1.10 6.72 -13.02
CA SER A 175 -2.30 7.13 -13.76
C SER A 175 -2.02 7.90 -15.07
N ARG A 176 -0.86 8.59 -15.19
CA ARG A 176 -0.52 9.37 -16.39
C ARG A 176 0.95 9.28 -16.77
N VAL A 177 1.21 9.00 -18.05
CA VAL A 177 2.57 8.99 -18.65
C VAL A 177 3.32 10.31 -18.42
N MET A 178 2.60 11.43 -18.41
CA MET A 178 3.16 12.74 -18.09
C MET A 178 3.67 12.82 -16.65
N THR A 179 2.99 12.19 -15.70
CA THR A 179 3.39 12.18 -14.28
C THR A 179 4.69 11.40 -14.10
N THR A 180 4.85 10.25 -14.75
CA THR A 180 6.11 9.48 -14.68
C THR A 180 7.30 10.26 -15.25
N ARG A 181 7.09 10.99 -16.36
CA ARG A 181 8.12 11.86 -16.94
C ARG A 181 8.46 13.04 -16.03
N ALA A 182 7.46 13.63 -15.37
CA ALA A 182 7.66 14.71 -14.41
C ALA A 182 8.48 14.24 -13.20
N ILE A 183 8.19 13.05 -12.66
CA ILE A 183 8.95 12.45 -11.56
C ILE A 183 10.40 12.20 -11.97
N PHE A 184 10.61 11.61 -13.15
CA PHE A 184 11.97 11.42 -13.68
C PHE A 184 12.73 12.75 -13.77
N CYS A 185 12.10 13.79 -14.32
CA CYS A 185 12.70 15.11 -14.46
C CYS A 185 13.03 15.71 -13.08
N LEU A 186 12.11 15.62 -12.12
CA LEU A 186 12.29 16.14 -10.76
C LEU A 186 13.44 15.44 -10.05
N LEU A 187 13.50 14.10 -10.10
CA LEU A 187 14.58 13.32 -9.50
C LEU A 187 15.91 13.62 -10.18
N PHE A 188 15.95 13.72 -11.52
CA PHE A 188 17.15 14.09 -12.25
C PHE A 188 17.67 15.50 -11.84
N LEU A 189 16.78 16.48 -11.75
CA LEU A 189 17.13 17.84 -11.33
C LEU A 189 17.62 17.88 -9.88
N TYR A 190 17.03 17.06 -9.01
CA TYR A 190 17.48 16.90 -7.63
C TYR A 190 18.90 16.31 -7.55
N GLY A 191 19.22 15.30 -8.35
CA GLY A 191 20.59 14.78 -8.48
C GLY A 191 21.56 15.84 -8.98
N TRP A 192 21.18 16.54 -10.05
CA TRP A 192 21.98 17.58 -10.66
C TRP A 192 22.33 18.71 -9.68
N SER A 193 21.40 19.07 -8.79
CA SER A 193 21.63 20.08 -7.75
C SER A 193 22.35 19.55 -6.52
N SER A 194 22.13 18.29 -6.12
CA SER A 194 22.71 17.73 -4.90
C SER A 194 24.19 17.38 -5.05
N ILE A 195 24.63 16.92 -6.23
CA ILE A 195 26.02 16.56 -6.50
C ILE A 195 26.98 17.75 -6.27
N PRO A 196 26.77 18.96 -6.85
CA PRO A 196 27.61 20.13 -6.55
C PRO A 196 27.60 20.52 -5.07
N LEU A 197 26.46 20.39 -4.40
CA LEU A 197 26.31 20.72 -2.98
C LEU A 197 27.18 19.82 -2.10
N VAL A 198 27.23 18.53 -2.41
CA VAL A 198 28.13 17.54 -1.77
C VAL A 198 29.59 17.99 -1.86
N TYR A 199 30.04 18.47 -3.03
CA TYR A 199 31.41 18.98 -3.20
C TYR A 199 31.70 20.24 -2.39
N CYS A 200 30.69 21.08 -2.10
CA CYS A 200 30.86 22.23 -1.21
C CYS A 200 31.03 21.81 0.25
N ILE A 201 30.23 20.83 0.70
CA ILE A 201 30.18 20.38 2.10
C ILE A 201 31.42 19.57 2.49
N VAL A 202 32.08 18.88 1.54
CA VAL A 202 33.24 18.01 1.82
C VAL A 202 34.34 18.69 2.64
N ARG A 203 34.54 20.01 2.46
CA ARG A 203 35.61 20.77 3.13
C ARG A 203 35.35 21.02 4.61
N LEU A 204 34.11 20.87 5.07
CA LEU A 204 33.73 21.10 6.46
C LEU A 204 34.13 19.92 7.37
N PHE A 205 34.34 18.74 6.79
CA PHE A 205 34.60 17.51 7.54
C PHE A 205 36.05 17.05 7.41
N LYS A 206 36.61 16.59 8.53
CA LYS A 206 37.97 16.03 8.60
C LYS A 206 37.99 14.52 8.71
N ASP A 207 36.87 13.92 9.10
CA ASP A 207 36.73 12.48 9.29
C ASP A 207 35.60 11.93 8.41
N THR A 208 35.80 10.73 7.88
CA THR A 208 34.96 10.12 6.84
C THR A 208 33.64 9.58 7.43
N GLY A 209 33.69 8.97 8.62
CA GLY A 209 32.51 8.39 9.25
C GLY A 209 31.53 9.46 9.75
N THR A 210 32.07 10.50 10.39
CA THR A 210 31.26 11.64 10.84
C THR A 210 30.62 12.41 9.69
N ALA A 211 31.34 12.60 8.58
CA ALA A 211 30.80 13.26 7.38
C ALA A 211 29.60 12.51 6.79
N PHE A 212 29.71 11.18 6.67
CA PHE A 212 28.64 10.33 6.17
C PHE A 212 27.38 10.43 7.05
N MET A 213 27.52 10.23 8.36
CA MET A 213 26.38 10.23 9.28
C MET A 213 25.73 11.60 9.39
N ALA A 214 26.52 12.67 9.54
CA ALA A 214 26.00 14.04 9.64
C ALA A 214 25.23 14.44 8.38
N SER A 215 25.79 14.12 7.21
CA SER A 215 25.14 14.38 5.92
C SER A 215 23.87 13.57 5.78
N PHE A 216 23.90 12.25 6.02
CA PHE A 216 22.70 11.43 5.97
C PHE A 216 21.56 12.01 6.84
N CYS A 217 21.88 12.42 8.07
CA CYS A 217 20.90 13.06 8.96
C CYS A 217 20.37 14.39 8.40
N ILE A 218 21.23 15.28 7.90
CA ILE A 218 20.80 16.58 7.35
C ILE A 218 19.82 16.38 6.19
N TRP A 219 20.15 15.48 5.26
CA TRP A 219 19.31 15.19 4.11
C TRP A 219 17.98 14.53 4.51
N MET A 220 18.02 13.59 5.47
CA MET A 220 16.81 12.93 5.98
C MET A 220 15.90 13.93 6.71
N PHE A 221 16.44 14.75 7.63
CA PHE A 221 15.67 15.77 8.34
C PHE A 221 15.10 16.82 7.39
N SER A 222 15.89 17.29 6.42
CA SER A 222 15.40 18.23 5.41
C SER A 222 14.25 17.64 4.61
N GLY A 223 14.32 16.36 4.27
CA GLY A 223 13.23 15.67 3.58
C GLY A 223 11.98 15.56 4.43
N ILE A 224 12.11 15.10 5.68
CA ILE A 224 10.98 14.97 6.62
C ILE A 224 10.32 16.32 6.90
N LEU A 225 11.11 17.39 7.07
CA LEU A 225 10.58 18.75 7.31
C LEU A 225 9.86 19.35 6.10
N THR A 226 10.19 18.89 4.89
CA THR A 226 9.59 19.40 3.65
C THR A 226 8.37 18.58 3.21
N CYS A 227 8.26 17.32 3.68
CA CYS A 227 7.11 16.44 3.46
C CYS A 227 5.91 16.84 4.33
#